data_AF-A0A5C4X9R7-F1
#
_entry.id   AF-A0A5C4X9R7-F1
#
_cell.length_a   1.000
_cell.length_b   1.000
_cell.length_c   1.000
_cell.angle_alpha   90.00
_cell.angle_beta   90.00
_cell.angle_gamma   90.00
#
_symmetry.space_group_name_H-M   'P 1'
#
loop_
_entity.id
_entity.type
_entity.pdbx_description
1 polymer ?
#
loop_
_entity_poly.entity_id
_entity_poly.type
_entity_poly.pdbx_seq_one_letter_code
_entity_poly.pdbx_strand_id
1 'polypeptide(L)'
;MQTRETLRRLFNESMGENTLRALTSDLAYLQALPLVAAKKSVPWPAPEVFRLTFVAHHLWDPAKRETDPEHGMPTEVDQNLAAKAFLR
;
A
#
# COMPACT_ATOMS: atom_id res chain seq x y z
N MET A 1 -15.96 17.26 -12.43
CA MET A 1 -16.16 15.79 -12.41
C MET A 1 -15.54 15.10 -13.66
N GLN A 2 -14.44 15.63 -14.23
CA GLN A 2 -13.73 15.09 -15.41
C GLN A 2 -12.49 14.21 -15.06
N THR A 3 -11.95 14.34 -13.85
CA THR A 3 -10.65 13.75 -13.48
C THR A 3 -10.64 12.23 -13.45
N ARG A 4 -11.76 11.59 -13.08
CA ARG A 4 -11.85 10.12 -12.97
C ARG A 4 -11.81 9.41 -14.32
N GLU A 5 -12.52 9.95 -15.32
CA GLU A 5 -12.52 9.36 -16.67
C GLU A 5 -11.19 9.61 -17.39
N THR A 6 -10.61 10.81 -17.24
CA THR A 6 -9.27 11.11 -17.77
C THR A 6 -8.21 10.22 -17.15
N LEU A 7 -8.23 10.02 -15.83
CA LEU A 7 -7.31 9.08 -15.16
C LEU A 7 -7.51 7.66 -15.67
N ARG A 8 -8.75 7.15 -15.73
CA ARG A 8 -9.03 5.79 -16.21
C ARG A 8 -8.54 5.58 -17.65
N ARG A 9 -8.74 6.57 -18.52
CA ARG A 9 -8.27 6.54 -19.91
C ARG A 9 -6.75 6.50 -19.98
N LEU A 10 -6.06 7.44 -19.31
CA LEU A 10 -4.59 7.50 -19.29
C LEU A 10 -4.00 6.21 -18.71
N PHE A 11 -4.58 5.69 -17.64
CA PHE A 11 -4.16 4.44 -17.02
C PHE A 11 -4.30 3.25 -17.97
N ASN A 12 -5.42 3.11 -18.67
CA ASN A 12 -5.63 2.03 -19.64
C ASN A 12 -4.78 2.18 -20.91
N GLU A 13 -4.44 3.41 -21.31
CA GLU A 13 -3.62 3.70 -22.50
C GLU A 13 -2.11 3.56 -22.24
N SER A 14 -1.65 3.73 -21.00
CA SER A 14 -0.21 3.78 -20.65
C SER A 14 0.28 2.64 -19.76
N MET A 15 -0.61 1.89 -19.11
CA MET A 15 -0.24 0.84 -18.15
C MET A 15 -1.04 -0.44 -18.39
N GLY A 16 -0.35 -1.59 -18.32
CA GLY A 16 -1.02 -2.90 -18.41
C GLY A 16 -1.89 -3.18 -17.18
N GLU A 17 -2.86 -4.10 -17.30
CA GLU A 17 -3.80 -4.44 -16.22
C GLU A 17 -3.10 -4.84 -14.91
N ASN A 18 -1.93 -5.49 -14.99
CA ASN A 18 -1.15 -5.87 -13.82
C ASN A 18 -0.59 -4.67 -13.06
N THR A 19 -0.11 -3.64 -13.78
CA THR A 19 0.40 -2.39 -13.18
C THR A 19 -0.74 -1.60 -12.52
N LEU A 20 -1.91 -1.55 -13.17
CA LEU A 20 -3.10 -0.91 -12.60
C LEU A 20 -3.59 -1.59 -11.33
N ARG A 21 -3.54 -2.93 -11.32
CA ARG A 21 -3.87 -3.74 -10.14
C ARG A 21 -2.91 -3.45 -8.99
N ALA A 22 -1.60 -3.42 -9.27
CA ALA A 22 -0.57 -3.08 -8.28
C ALA A 22 -0.80 -1.68 -7.68
N LEU A 23 -0.95 -0.65 -8.52
CA LEU A 23 -1.20 0.72 -8.05
C LEU A 23 -2.49 0.87 -7.24
N THR A 24 -3.55 0.15 -7.61
CA THR A 24 -4.80 0.14 -6.83
C THR A 24 -4.58 -0.49 -5.45
N SER A 25 -3.80 -1.57 -5.39
CA SER A 25 -3.41 -2.21 -4.13
C SER A 25 -2.57 -1.28 -3.26
N ASP A 26 -1.59 -0.58 -3.84
CA ASP A 26 -0.73 0.37 -3.14
C ASP A 26 -1.52 1.53 -2.53
N LEU A 27 -2.49 2.07 -3.26
CA LEU A 27 -3.34 3.14 -2.76
C LEU A 27 -4.28 2.66 -1.64
N ALA A 28 -4.85 1.47 -1.78
CA ALA A 28 -5.67 0.86 -0.74
C ALA A 28 -4.85 0.58 0.53
N TYR A 29 -3.61 0.12 0.36
CA TYR A 29 -2.65 -0.06 1.43
C TYR A 29 -2.36 1.26 2.15
N LEU A 30 -2.01 2.31 1.41
CA LEU A 30 -1.70 3.64 1.98
C LEU A 30 -2.89 4.23 2.75
N GLN A 31 -4.11 3.96 2.29
CA GLN A 31 -5.33 4.37 2.98
C GLN A 31 -5.57 3.57 4.28
N ALA A 32 -5.25 2.28 4.28
CA ALA A 32 -5.48 1.38 5.42
C ALA A 32 -4.38 1.42 6.49
N LEU A 33 -3.13 1.74 6.11
CA LEU A 33 -1.96 1.68 6.99
C LEU A 33 -2.12 2.48 8.30
N PRO A 34 -2.64 3.73 8.32
CA PRO A 34 -2.82 4.47 9.57
C PRO A 34 -3.82 3.80 10.53
N LEU A 35 -4.88 3.17 9.98
CA LEU A 35 -5.87 2.46 10.77
C LEU A 35 -5.28 1.18 11.38
N VAL A 36 -4.43 0.47 10.65
CA VAL A 36 -3.78 -0.76 11.14
C VAL A 36 -2.66 -0.44 12.12
N ALA A 37 -1.76 0.50 11.77
CA ALA A 37 -0.58 0.82 12.56
C ALA A 37 -0.88 1.67 13.81
N ALA A 38 -1.84 2.60 13.74
CA ALA A 38 -2.13 3.54 14.82
C ALA A 38 -3.53 3.40 15.43
N LYS A 39 -4.33 2.42 14.97
CA LYS A 39 -5.73 2.20 15.40
C LYS A 39 -6.62 3.45 15.30
N LYS A 40 -6.27 4.40 14.42
CA LYS A 40 -6.96 5.68 14.25
C LYS A 40 -7.16 5.97 12.77
N SER A 41 -8.32 6.54 12.44
CA SER A 41 -8.54 7.16 11.13
C SER A 41 -7.79 8.50 11.10
N VAL A 42 -6.96 8.72 10.09
CA VAL A 42 -6.23 9.99 9.90
C VAL A 42 -6.81 10.75 8.70
N PRO A 43 -6.86 12.09 8.74
CA PRO A 43 -7.27 12.88 7.57
C PRO A 43 -6.32 12.61 6.40
N TRP A 44 -6.89 12.50 5.20
CA TRP A 44 -6.13 12.30 3.97
C TRP A 44 -5.56 13.63 3.43
N PRO A 45 -4.33 13.66 2.92
CA PRO A 45 -3.39 12.54 2.77
C PRO A 45 -2.77 12.11 4.09
N ALA A 46 -2.54 10.80 4.23
CA ALA A 46 -1.93 10.22 5.42
C ALA A 46 -0.61 10.94 5.78
N PRO A 47 -0.31 11.15 7.09
CA PRO A 47 0.94 11.73 7.54
C PRO A 47 2.18 11.11 6.86
N GLU A 48 3.20 11.92 6.60
CA GLU A 48 4.40 11.53 5.83
C GLU A 48 5.05 10.24 6.33
N VAL A 49 5.09 10.03 7.64
CA VAL A 49 5.60 8.81 8.27
C VAL A 49 4.97 7.55 7.68
N PHE A 50 3.65 7.52 7.43
CA PHE A 50 2.98 6.35 6.87
C PHE A 50 3.33 6.13 5.39
N ARG A 51 3.60 7.20 4.64
CA ARG A 51 4.06 7.09 3.25
C ARG A 51 5.48 6.52 3.19
N LEU A 52 6.36 6.96 4.09
CA LEU A 52 7.72 6.43 4.20
C LEU A 52 7.74 4.98 4.71
N THR A 53 6.87 4.64 5.66
CA THR A 53 6.66 3.26 6.12
C THR A 53 6.18 2.36 4.98
N PHE A 54 5.23 2.81 4.15
CA PHE A 54 4.81 2.07 2.96
C PHE A 54 5.99 1.77 2.01
N VAL A 55 6.81 2.78 1.72
CA VAL A 55 7.99 2.61 0.86
C VAL A 55 8.99 1.64 1.49
N ALA A 56 9.27 1.76 2.79
CA ALA A 56 10.17 0.87 3.51
C ALA A 56 9.66 -0.59 3.54
N HIS A 57 8.34 -0.79 3.68
CA HIS A 57 7.73 -2.11 3.62
C HIS A 57 7.87 -2.78 2.25
N HIS A 58 8.01 -2.00 1.16
CA HIS A 58 8.18 -2.52 -0.21
C HIS A 58 9.65 -2.65 -0.64
N LEU A 59 10.56 -1.86 -0.06
CA LEU A 59 11.99 -1.85 -0.40
C LEU A 59 12.84 -2.68 0.59
N TRP A 60 12.33 -3.83 1.00
CA TRP A 60 12.99 -4.70 1.99
C TRP A 60 14.00 -5.66 1.36
N ASP A 61 14.97 -6.10 2.17
CA ASP A 61 16.02 -7.04 1.80
C ASP A 61 15.64 -8.48 2.20
N PRO A 62 15.47 -9.40 1.24
CA PRO A 62 15.14 -10.80 1.50
C PRO A 62 16.08 -11.51 2.47
N ALA A 63 17.39 -11.25 2.37
CA ALA A 63 18.38 -11.90 3.22
C ALA A 63 18.31 -11.38 4.66
N LYS A 64 17.98 -10.09 4.87
CA LYS A 64 17.81 -9.53 6.22
C LYS A 64 16.55 -10.06 6.90
N ARG A 65 15.46 -10.24 6.15
CA ARG A 65 14.19 -10.79 6.66
C ARG A 65 14.33 -12.17 7.29
N GLU A 66 15.25 -13.00 6.78
CA GLU A 66 15.52 -14.33 7.34
C GLU A 66 15.94 -14.25 8.81
N THR A 67 16.64 -13.18 9.19
CA THR A 67 17.16 -12.95 10.55
C THR A 67 16.39 -11.90 11.35
N ASP A 68 15.60 -11.07 10.67
CA ASP A 68 14.74 -10.02 11.24
C ASP A 68 13.35 -10.10 10.59
N PRO A 69 12.40 -10.84 11.19
CA PRO A 69 11.05 -11.04 10.63
C PRO A 69 10.26 -9.75 10.43
N GLU A 70 10.64 -8.67 11.10
CA GLU A 70 10.01 -7.35 11.03
C GLU A 70 10.65 -6.46 9.96
N HIS A 71 11.72 -6.92 9.29
CA HIS A 71 12.35 -6.20 8.18
C HIS A 71 11.42 -6.16 6.96
N GLY A 72 10.93 -4.97 6.59
CA GLY A 72 9.91 -4.82 5.55
C GLY A 72 8.51 -4.79 6.16
N MET A 73 7.53 -5.45 5.56
CA MET A 73 6.16 -5.48 6.11
C MET A 73 6.04 -6.46 7.28
N PRO A 74 5.72 -6.04 8.52
CA PRO A 74 5.50 -6.96 9.63
C PRO A 74 4.41 -7.99 9.34
N THR A 75 4.55 -9.19 9.91
CA THR A 75 3.61 -10.30 9.66
C THR A 75 2.19 -9.96 10.12
N GLU A 76 2.06 -9.30 11.27
CA GLU A 76 0.75 -8.86 11.78
C GLU A 76 0.09 -7.84 10.84
N VAL A 77 0.87 -6.95 10.23
CA VAL A 77 0.38 -5.95 9.28
C VAL A 77 -0.10 -6.62 7.99
N ASP A 78 0.69 -7.53 7.45
CA ASP A 78 0.35 -8.32 6.25
C ASP A 78 -0.97 -9.11 6.46
N GLN A 79 -1.06 -9.86 7.56
CA GLN A 79 -2.25 -10.63 7.92
C GLN A 79 -3.49 -9.75 8.09
N ASN A 80 -3.38 -8.60 8.76
CA ASN A 80 -4.49 -7.68 8.95
C ASN A 80 -4.99 -7.07 7.64
N LEU A 81 -4.09 -6.80 6.70
CA LEU A 81 -4.46 -6.24 5.40
C LEU A 81 -5.04 -7.30 4.47
N ALA A 82 -4.50 -8.52 4.47
CA ALA A 82 -5.06 -9.66 3.76
C ALA A 82 -6.47 -10.00 4.26
N ALA A 83 -6.67 -10.04 5.59
CA ALA A 83 -7.99 -10.28 6.21
C ALA A 83 -9.05 -9.23 5.84
N LYS A 84 -8.62 -8.01 5.49
CA LYS A 84 -9.48 -6.90 5.07
C LYS A 84 -9.53 -6.70 3.55
N ALA A 85 -8.95 -7.63 2.78
CA ALA A 85 -8.87 -7.58 1.31
C ALA A 85 -8.17 -6.33 0.75
N PHE A 86 -7.26 -5.73 1.54
CA PHE A 86 -6.40 -4.63 1.12
C PHE A 86 -5.08 -5.10 0.48
N LEU A 87 -4.74 -6.37 0.64
CA LEU A 87 -3.72 -7.09 -0.14
C LEU A 87 -4.44 -8.17 -0.97
N ARG A 88 -4.01 -8.36 -2.22
CA ARG A 88 -4.55 -9.37 -3.15
C ARG A 88 -3.46 -10.32 -3.61
#